data_AF-A0A958GM05-F1
#
_entry.id   AF-A0A958GM05-F1
#
_cell.length_a   1.000
_cell.length_b   1.000
_cell.length_c   1.000
_cell.angle_alpha   90.00
_cell.angle_beta   90.00
_cell.angle_gamma   90.00
#
_symmetry.space_group_name_H-M   'P 1'
#
loop_
_entity.id
_entity.type
_entity.pdbx_description
1 polymer ?
#
loop_
_entity_poly.entity_id
_entity_poly.type
_entity_poly.pdbx_seq_one_letter_code
_entity_poly.pdbx_strand_id
1 'polypeptide(L)'
;MDISLAKAREVHDHVLLFQRRMRRARFDYEFPLDKDAMLLLMLLSTEKKLTATEIAAALRLNKGKVSRQLFKLEEGGYIESSLSKLDRRSRLLAYTEKGRAMVEELRRINNDISVRGIHPISGEDRKLIRVFFEKLNDGLGFEPADANPGERKLWNQQRRIASASGMVGLEYMQSGLEIFEYQIFFELRRQAVPLRFSHFVECLPFEPTKMSRALTRFEKKSYVTKEVDESDKRSVVCALTAKGAAYFGEIDDRVAERYRHALARVPKKYYEGFIRLMKSLEGVPLPLPSAPPLSYAICESEQDYHLARKILVELLVEAKRHDALSPELVPSRYFAILFRSGSEPCGVLVLDPERNEICHFELRLPQSADAALLTGCFERGLALYQEKSGASNPSLPLALQDRLSLLSLS
;
A
#
# COMPACT_ATOMS: atom_id res chain seq x y z
N MET A 1 -7.22 15.60 -34.58
CA MET A 1 -7.19 14.28 -35.25
C MET A 1 -8.23 13.42 -34.57
N ASP A 2 -9.11 12.79 -35.35
CA ASP A 2 -10.07 11.84 -34.79
C ASP A 2 -9.32 10.57 -34.39
N ILE A 3 -9.41 10.19 -33.12
CA ILE A 3 -8.76 8.99 -32.58
C ILE A 3 -9.73 7.82 -32.80
N SER A 4 -9.25 6.73 -33.40
CA SER A 4 -10.10 5.55 -33.65
C SER A 4 -10.49 4.87 -32.34
N LEU A 5 -11.66 4.21 -32.32
CA LEU A 5 -12.11 3.42 -31.17
C LEU A 5 -11.10 2.33 -30.79
N ALA A 6 -10.49 1.67 -31.78
CA ALA A 6 -9.45 0.67 -31.57
C ALA A 6 -8.22 1.26 -30.86
N LYS A 7 -7.79 2.47 -31.23
CA LYS A 7 -6.66 3.16 -30.57
C LYS A 7 -7.03 3.58 -29.15
N ALA A 8 -8.26 4.08 -28.94
CA ALA A 8 -8.74 4.43 -27.61
C ALA A 8 -8.79 3.21 -26.67
N ARG A 9 -9.22 2.05 -27.19
CA ARG A 9 -9.19 0.78 -26.47
C ARG A 9 -7.77 0.33 -26.14
N GLU A 10 -6.83 0.41 -27.09
CA GLU A 10 -5.41 0.10 -26.82
C GLU A 10 -4.85 0.97 -25.68
N VAL A 11 -5.15 2.27 -25.66
CA VAL A 11 -4.73 3.17 -24.58
C VAL A 11 -5.34 2.75 -23.25
N HIS A 12 -6.64 2.44 -23.22
CA HIS A 12 -7.34 1.96 -22.02
C HIS A 12 -6.77 0.62 -21.50
N ASP A 13 -6.49 -0.33 -22.38
CA ASP A 13 -5.87 -1.61 -22.05
C ASP A 13 -4.51 -1.39 -21.35
N HIS A 14 -3.68 -0.49 -21.89
CA HIS A 14 -2.40 -0.14 -21.26
C HIS A 14 -2.57 0.62 -19.94
N VAL A 15 -3.61 1.43 -19.78
CA VAL A 15 -3.95 2.04 -18.48
C VAL A 15 -4.35 0.95 -17.47
N LEU A 16 -5.16 -0.04 -17.86
CA LEU A 16 -5.52 -1.17 -17.01
C LEU A 16 -4.30 -1.97 -16.55
N LEU A 17 -3.37 -2.26 -17.47
CA LEU A 17 -2.13 -2.97 -17.17
C LEU A 17 -1.22 -2.17 -16.23
N PHE A 18 -1.13 -0.86 -16.44
CA PHE A 18 -0.41 0.03 -15.52
C PHE A 18 -1.01 -0.02 -14.12
N GLN A 19 -2.33 0.09 -14.01
CA GLN A 19 -3.04 0.06 -12.73
C GLN A 19 -2.92 -1.30 -12.03
N ARG A 20 -2.88 -2.39 -12.80
CA ARG A 20 -2.58 -3.75 -12.30
C ARG A 20 -1.17 -3.81 -11.71
N ARG A 21 -0.17 -3.25 -12.40
CA ARG A 21 1.21 -3.14 -11.90
C ARG A 21 1.29 -2.33 -10.60
N MET A 22 0.63 -1.18 -10.54
CA MET A 22 0.55 -0.35 -9.32
C MET A 22 -0.10 -1.11 -8.16
N ARG A 23 -1.18 -1.85 -8.41
CA ARG A 23 -1.84 -2.68 -7.39
C ARG A 23 -0.97 -3.84 -6.92
N ARG A 24 -0.22 -4.49 -7.83
CA ARG A 24 0.73 -5.55 -7.44
C ARG A 24 1.82 -5.00 -6.52
N ALA A 25 2.39 -3.85 -6.85
CA ALA A 25 3.37 -3.19 -5.98
C ALA A 25 2.80 -2.90 -4.59
N ARG A 26 1.52 -2.54 -4.48
CA ARG A 26 0.82 -2.38 -3.20
C ARG A 26 0.58 -3.70 -2.46
N PHE A 27 0.38 -4.81 -3.18
CA PHE A 27 0.04 -6.11 -2.59
C PHE A 27 1.20 -6.69 -1.76
N ASP A 28 2.42 -6.24 -2.00
CA ASP A 28 3.60 -6.65 -1.23
C ASP A 28 3.73 -5.93 0.14
N TYR A 29 2.74 -5.12 0.52
CA TYR A 29 2.67 -4.49 1.86
C TYR A 29 1.51 -5.05 2.66
N GLU A 30 1.79 -5.35 3.91
CA GLU A 30 0.77 -5.61 4.92
C GLU A 30 0.31 -4.29 5.53
N PHE A 31 -1.00 -4.19 5.77
CA PHE A 31 -1.60 -3.01 6.35
C PHE A 31 -2.43 -3.40 7.57
N PRO A 32 -2.34 -2.66 8.69
CA PRO A 32 -3.18 -2.90 9.86
C PRO A 32 -4.64 -2.47 9.65
N LEU A 33 -4.92 -1.76 8.56
CA LEU A 33 -6.23 -1.24 8.18
C LEU A 33 -6.62 -1.79 6.82
N ASP A 34 -7.92 -2.05 6.63
CA ASP A 34 -8.44 -2.42 5.31
C ASP A 34 -8.35 -1.23 4.32
N LYS A 35 -8.47 -1.52 3.02
CA LYS A 35 -8.32 -0.51 1.95
C LYS A 35 -9.23 0.69 2.13
N ASP A 36 -10.47 0.47 2.57
CA ASP A 36 -11.44 1.55 2.70
C ASP A 36 -11.12 2.42 3.93
N ALA A 37 -10.75 1.80 5.06
CA ALA A 37 -10.25 2.51 6.24
C ALA A 37 -9.01 3.35 5.93
N MET A 38 -8.04 2.81 5.18
CA MET A 38 -6.85 3.56 4.76
C MET A 38 -7.18 4.78 3.88
N LEU A 39 -8.09 4.62 2.93
CA LEU A 39 -8.51 5.72 2.05
C LEU A 39 -9.23 6.82 2.82
N LEU A 40 -10.10 6.43 3.74
CA LEU A 40 -10.77 7.35 4.66
C LEU A 40 -9.77 8.10 5.53
N LEU A 41 -8.82 7.36 6.10
CA LEU A 41 -7.77 7.96 6.91
C LEU A 41 -6.94 8.94 6.08
N MET A 42 -6.56 8.63 4.84
CA MET A 42 -5.81 9.56 3.98
C MET A 42 -6.60 10.82 3.59
N LEU A 43 -7.91 10.69 3.34
CA LEU A 43 -8.78 11.83 2.99
C LEU A 43 -9.00 12.81 4.13
N LEU A 44 -9.07 12.33 5.36
CA LEU A 44 -9.11 13.21 6.53
C LEU A 44 -7.84 14.08 6.66
N SER A 45 -6.78 13.81 5.89
CA SER A 45 -5.47 14.46 6.05
C SER A 45 -5.34 15.75 5.27
N THR A 46 -6.16 15.87 4.23
CA THR A 46 -6.20 17.01 3.33
C THR A 46 -7.21 18.07 3.78
N GLU A 47 -8.18 17.68 4.59
CA GLU A 47 -9.37 18.48 4.89
C GLU A 47 -9.49 18.72 6.39
N LYS A 48 -9.55 19.98 6.81
CA LYS A 48 -9.71 20.35 8.23
C LYS A 48 -11.17 20.14 8.64
N LYS A 49 -11.52 18.88 8.95
CA LYS A 49 -12.78 18.38 9.52
C LYS A 49 -13.87 18.12 8.47
N LEU A 50 -14.07 16.85 8.13
CA LEU A 50 -15.17 16.37 7.29
C LEU A 50 -16.23 15.65 8.13
N THR A 51 -17.49 15.75 7.70
CA THR A 51 -18.60 14.93 8.16
C THR A 51 -18.63 13.59 7.41
N ALA A 52 -19.31 12.58 7.98
CA ALA A 52 -19.51 11.30 7.32
C ALA A 52 -20.24 11.41 5.95
N THR A 53 -21.07 12.44 5.77
CA THR A 53 -21.80 12.68 4.52
C THR A 53 -20.87 13.20 3.42
N GLU A 54 -19.99 14.14 3.74
CA GLU A 54 -19.00 14.68 2.80
C GLU A 54 -18.00 13.60 2.38
N ILE A 55 -17.58 12.77 3.34
CA ILE A 55 -16.72 11.61 3.09
C ILE A 55 -17.38 10.61 2.13
N ALA A 56 -18.66 10.29 2.34
CA ALA A 56 -19.40 9.36 1.48
C ALA A 56 -19.52 9.89 0.04
N ALA A 57 -19.74 11.20 -0.11
CA ALA A 57 -19.77 11.86 -1.42
C ALA A 57 -18.40 11.84 -2.10
N ALA A 58 -17.33 12.22 -1.38
CA ALA A 58 -15.97 12.27 -1.91
C ALA A 58 -15.47 10.90 -2.39
N LEU A 59 -15.77 9.83 -1.64
CA LEU A 59 -15.34 8.47 -1.97
C LEU A 59 -16.31 7.69 -2.86
N ARG A 60 -17.50 8.23 -3.16
CA ARG A 60 -18.59 7.51 -3.83
C ARG A 60 -18.91 6.17 -3.17
N LEU A 61 -18.82 6.11 -1.84
CA LEU A 61 -19.14 4.95 -1.03
C LEU A 61 -20.53 5.12 -0.42
N ASN A 62 -21.23 4.00 -0.18
CA ASN A 62 -22.51 4.07 0.53
C ASN A 62 -22.30 4.47 2.01
N LYS A 63 -23.29 5.19 2.58
CA LYS A 63 -23.21 5.72 3.94
C LYS A 63 -22.93 4.64 4.99
N GLY A 64 -23.56 3.46 4.86
CA GLY A 64 -23.34 2.35 5.79
C GLY A 64 -21.91 1.78 5.76
N LYS A 65 -21.24 1.80 4.61
CA LYS A 65 -19.82 1.41 4.48
C LYS A 65 -18.93 2.46 5.15
N VAL A 66 -19.20 3.75 4.92
CA VAL A 66 -18.45 4.84 5.56
C VAL A 66 -18.59 4.80 7.08
N SER A 67 -19.82 4.69 7.62
CA SER A 67 -20.04 4.62 9.06
C SER A 67 -19.31 3.45 9.72
N ARG A 68 -19.31 2.27 9.09
CA ARG A 68 -18.56 1.10 9.60
C ARG A 68 -17.06 1.34 9.63
N GLN A 69 -16.51 1.98 8.61
CA GLN A 69 -15.08 2.26 8.57
C GLN A 69 -14.67 3.37 9.53
N LEU A 70 -15.50 4.40 9.71
CA LEU A 70 -15.29 5.42 10.74
C LEU A 70 -15.29 4.81 12.14
N PHE A 71 -16.23 3.91 12.43
CA PHE A 71 -16.27 3.19 13.70
C PHE A 71 -14.97 2.39 13.94
N LYS A 72 -14.49 1.65 12.94
CA LYS A 72 -13.21 0.92 13.05
C LYS A 72 -12.01 1.85 13.29
N LEU A 73 -11.98 3.01 12.63
CA LEU A 73 -10.90 3.98 12.83
C LEU A 73 -10.92 4.58 14.24
N GLU A 74 -12.12 4.83 14.78
CA GLU A 74 -12.32 5.36 16.14
C GLU A 74 -11.98 4.30 17.20
N GLU A 75 -12.50 3.08 17.06
CA GLU A 75 -12.18 1.93 17.92
C GLU A 75 -10.69 1.58 17.88
N GLY A 76 -10.06 1.67 16.70
CA GLY A 76 -8.63 1.50 16.52
C GLY A 76 -7.78 2.66 17.07
N GLY A 77 -8.41 3.73 17.56
CA GLY A 77 -7.75 4.90 18.15
C GLY A 77 -7.01 5.77 17.12
N TYR A 78 -7.35 5.71 15.83
CA TYR A 78 -6.76 6.53 14.78
C TYR A 78 -7.45 7.89 14.62
N ILE A 79 -8.73 7.96 14.97
CA ILE A 79 -9.51 9.20 14.93
C ILE A 79 -10.30 9.38 16.22
N GLU A 80 -10.65 10.62 16.50
CA GLU A 80 -11.59 11.00 17.55
C GLU A 80 -12.75 11.79 16.93
N SER A 81 -13.96 11.61 17.47
CA SER A 81 -15.14 12.34 17.05
C SER A 81 -15.62 13.33 18.11
N SER A 82 -15.97 14.55 17.70
CA SER A 82 -16.56 15.58 18.56
C SER A 82 -17.81 16.17 17.93
N LEU A 83 -18.76 16.63 18.74
CA LEU A 83 -19.96 17.31 18.22
C LEU A 83 -19.58 18.67 17.64
N SER A 84 -20.10 18.99 16.46
CA SER A 84 -19.94 20.33 15.89
C SER A 84 -20.67 21.36 16.75
N LYS A 85 -20.00 22.49 17.02
CA LYS A 85 -20.59 23.64 17.73
C LYS A 85 -21.61 24.39 16.87
N LEU A 86 -21.56 24.24 15.55
CA LEU A 86 -22.44 24.92 14.58
C LEU A 86 -23.67 24.08 14.21
N ASP A 87 -23.52 22.76 14.17
CA ASP A 87 -24.61 21.81 13.96
C ASP A 87 -24.42 20.59 14.87
N ARG A 88 -25.22 20.49 15.93
CA ARG A 88 -25.13 19.37 16.90
C ARG A 88 -25.50 18.01 16.28
N ARG A 89 -26.05 17.97 15.06
CA ARG A 89 -26.29 16.74 14.32
C ARG A 89 -25.07 16.26 13.53
N SER A 90 -24.03 17.09 13.42
CA SER A 90 -22.80 16.80 12.69
C SER A 90 -21.64 16.46 13.64
N ARG A 91 -20.89 15.40 13.33
CA ARG A 91 -19.66 15.02 14.03
C ARG A 91 -18.43 15.50 13.26
N LEU A 92 -17.54 16.19 13.94
CA LEU A 92 -16.23 16.60 13.43
C LEU A 92 -15.23 15.50 13.78
N LEU A 93 -14.51 15.02 12.77
CA LEU A 93 -13.49 14.00 12.91
C LEU A 93 -12.10 14.65 12.93
N ALA A 94 -11.26 14.23 13.87
CA ALA A 94 -9.88 14.67 13.98
C ALA A 94 -8.95 13.46 14.18
N TYR A 95 -7.67 13.60 13.82
CA TYR A 95 -6.68 12.57 14.11
C TYR A 95 -6.24 12.60 15.56
N THR A 96 -6.11 11.40 16.12
CA THR A 96 -5.23 11.18 17.27
C THR A 96 -3.76 11.21 16.84
N GLU A 97 -2.83 11.13 17.78
CA GLU A 97 -1.41 10.99 17.47
C GLU A 97 -1.12 9.69 16.69
N LYS A 98 -1.77 8.59 17.07
CA LYS A 98 -1.71 7.31 16.34
C LYS A 98 -2.22 7.45 14.90
N GLY A 99 -3.29 8.21 14.71
CA GLY A 99 -3.82 8.56 13.38
C GLY A 99 -2.82 9.30 12.51
N ARG A 100 -2.17 10.32 13.07
CA ARG A 100 -1.12 11.09 12.37
C ARG A 100 0.06 10.21 11.97
N ALA A 101 0.57 9.41 12.89
CA ALA A 101 1.67 8.47 12.60
C ALA A 101 1.30 7.48 11.48
N MET A 102 0.07 6.94 11.51
CA MET A 102 -0.40 6.02 10.47
C MET A 102 -0.53 6.72 9.10
N VAL A 103 -0.96 7.98 9.05
CA VAL A 103 -1.02 8.75 7.79
C VAL A 103 0.38 8.95 7.20
N GLU A 104 1.38 9.29 8.02
CA GLU A 104 2.75 9.43 7.53
C GLU A 104 3.30 8.09 7.00
N GLU A 105 3.03 6.99 7.68
CA GLU A 105 3.44 5.67 7.21
C GLU A 105 2.74 5.28 5.89
N LEU A 106 1.43 5.54 5.77
CA LEU A 106 0.70 5.34 4.52
C LEU A 106 1.26 6.21 3.39
N ARG A 107 1.67 7.46 3.66
CA ARG A 107 2.31 8.32 2.67
C ARG A 107 3.66 7.75 2.21
N ARG A 108 4.47 7.27 3.15
CA ARG A 108 5.75 6.61 2.85
C ARG A 108 5.54 5.38 1.97
N ILE A 109 4.64 4.48 2.37
CA ILE A 109 4.30 3.27 1.61
C ILE A 109 3.79 3.63 0.22
N ASN A 110 2.87 4.59 0.10
CA ASN A 110 2.36 5.04 -1.21
C ASN A 110 3.46 5.63 -2.10
N ASN A 111 4.41 6.36 -1.54
CA ASN A 111 5.56 6.88 -2.26
C ASN A 111 6.49 5.75 -2.74
N ASP A 112 6.71 4.72 -1.93
CA ASP A 112 7.51 3.56 -2.29
C ASP A 112 6.83 2.71 -3.37
N ILE A 113 5.54 2.39 -3.22
CA ILE A 113 4.70 1.78 -4.26
C ILE A 113 4.81 2.56 -5.58
N SER A 114 4.80 3.90 -5.50
CA SER A 114 4.94 4.77 -6.67
C SER A 114 6.28 4.61 -7.37
N VAL A 115 7.38 4.52 -6.62
CA VAL A 115 8.73 4.33 -7.17
C VAL A 115 8.86 2.93 -7.77
N ARG A 116 8.40 1.90 -7.07
CA ARG A 116 8.46 0.50 -7.49
C ARG A 116 7.61 0.25 -8.74
N GLY A 117 6.38 0.73 -8.75
CA GLY A 117 5.43 0.53 -9.85
C GLY A 117 5.89 1.13 -11.19
N ILE A 118 6.73 2.16 -11.16
CA ILE A 118 7.29 2.80 -12.36
C ILE A 118 8.76 2.46 -12.61
N HIS A 119 9.37 1.54 -11.85
CA HIS A 119 10.73 1.10 -12.14
C HIS A 119 10.77 0.26 -13.44
N PRO A 120 11.74 0.45 -14.36
CA PRO A 120 12.93 1.33 -14.31
C PRO A 120 12.77 2.68 -15.04
N ILE A 121 11.54 3.18 -15.23
CA ILE A 121 11.24 4.36 -16.06
C ILE A 121 12.06 5.59 -15.63
N SER A 122 12.67 6.24 -16.63
CA SER A 122 13.52 7.42 -16.50
C SER A 122 12.78 8.67 -16.00
N GLY A 123 13.51 9.70 -15.55
CA GLY A 123 12.92 10.96 -15.10
C GLY A 123 12.12 11.71 -16.17
N GLU A 124 12.55 11.65 -17.44
CA GLU A 124 11.86 12.29 -18.55
C GLU A 124 10.56 11.57 -18.90
N ASP A 125 10.62 10.23 -18.95
CA ASP A 125 9.45 9.40 -19.19
C ASP A 125 8.42 9.51 -18.06
N ARG A 126 8.86 9.66 -16.81
CA ARG A 126 7.96 9.98 -15.68
C ARG A 126 7.19 11.29 -15.89
N LYS A 127 7.83 12.31 -16.48
CA LYS A 127 7.15 13.57 -16.83
C LYS A 127 6.13 13.33 -17.94
N LEU A 128 6.47 12.52 -18.95
CA LEU A 128 5.54 12.14 -20.02
C LEU A 128 4.30 11.45 -19.46
N ILE A 129 4.47 10.43 -18.63
CA ILE A 129 3.38 9.69 -18.00
C ILE A 129 2.52 10.62 -17.14
N ARG A 130 3.13 11.50 -16.34
CA ARG A 130 2.39 12.48 -15.53
C ARG A 130 1.48 13.35 -16.40
N VAL A 131 2.03 13.96 -17.45
CA VAL A 131 1.26 14.87 -18.32
C VAL A 131 0.19 14.09 -19.10
N PHE A 132 0.47 12.84 -19.49
CA PHE A 132 -0.53 11.98 -20.09
C PHE A 132 -1.73 11.74 -19.15
N PHE A 133 -1.48 11.30 -17.91
CA PHE A 133 -2.56 11.03 -16.95
C PHE A 133 -3.31 12.29 -16.52
N GLU A 134 -2.61 13.43 -16.38
CA GLU A 134 -3.25 14.72 -16.13
C GLU A 134 -4.29 15.05 -17.19
N LYS A 135 -3.87 15.04 -18.47
CA LYS A 135 -4.77 15.34 -19.59
C LYS A 135 -5.87 14.29 -19.78
N LEU A 136 -5.56 13.01 -19.54
CA LEU A 136 -6.54 11.93 -19.61
C LEU A 136 -7.62 12.12 -18.54
N ASN A 137 -7.23 12.42 -17.30
CA ASN A 137 -8.15 12.67 -16.20
C ASN A 137 -9.07 13.86 -16.50
N ASP A 138 -8.51 14.96 -17.03
CA ASP A 138 -9.28 16.13 -17.45
C ASP A 138 -10.27 15.76 -18.56
N GLY A 139 -9.81 15.01 -19.57
CA GLY A 139 -10.65 14.54 -20.68
C GLY A 139 -11.77 13.58 -20.25
N LEU A 140 -11.54 12.81 -19.19
CA LEU A 140 -12.54 11.91 -18.60
C LEU A 140 -13.52 12.63 -17.64
N GLY A 141 -13.30 13.93 -17.39
CA GLY A 141 -14.13 14.72 -16.48
C GLY A 141 -13.97 14.30 -15.01
N PHE A 142 -12.80 13.80 -14.62
CA PHE A 142 -12.52 13.46 -13.23
C PHE A 142 -12.14 14.71 -12.48
N GLU A 143 -12.75 15.01 -11.34
CA GLU A 143 -12.43 16.22 -10.58
C GLU A 143 -10.94 16.26 -10.19
N PRO A 144 -10.29 17.44 -10.19
CA PRO A 144 -8.97 17.61 -9.61
C PRO A 144 -8.95 17.11 -8.17
N ALA A 145 -7.82 16.53 -7.76
CA ALA A 145 -7.60 16.16 -6.38
C ALA A 145 -6.44 16.98 -5.84
N ASP A 146 -6.58 17.55 -4.64
CA ASP A 146 -5.47 18.22 -3.98
C ASP A 146 -4.32 17.24 -3.76
N ALA A 147 -3.09 17.72 -3.94
CA ALA A 147 -1.91 16.93 -3.66
C ALA A 147 -1.80 16.71 -2.14
N ASN A 148 -1.64 15.45 -1.73
CA ASN A 148 -1.31 15.18 -0.33
C ASN A 148 0.07 15.80 -0.03
N PRO A 149 0.33 16.26 1.22
CA PRO A 149 1.68 16.67 1.62
C PRO A 149 2.72 15.60 1.27
N GLY A 150 3.80 15.98 0.58
CA GLY A 150 4.87 15.06 0.15
C GLY A 150 4.51 14.12 -1.02
N GLU A 151 3.32 14.23 -1.61
CA GLU A 151 2.89 13.40 -2.74
C GLU A 151 3.53 13.86 -4.06
N ARG A 152 4.09 12.90 -4.80
CA ARG A 152 4.62 13.18 -6.15
C ARG A 152 3.48 13.49 -7.12
N LYS A 153 3.67 14.47 -8.00
CA LYS A 153 2.63 14.90 -8.98
C LYS A 153 2.07 13.77 -9.85
N LEU A 154 2.89 12.80 -10.26
CA LEU A 154 2.41 11.62 -10.99
C LEU A 154 1.41 10.82 -10.15
N TRP A 155 1.70 10.63 -8.85
CA TRP A 155 0.87 9.85 -7.95
C TRP A 155 -0.47 10.53 -7.66
N ASN A 156 -0.49 11.85 -7.54
CA ASN A 156 -1.73 12.61 -7.48
C ASN A 156 -2.66 12.28 -8.67
N GLN A 157 -2.13 12.24 -9.90
CA GLN A 157 -2.91 11.87 -11.08
C GLN A 157 -3.31 10.38 -11.11
N GLN A 158 -2.49 9.50 -10.55
CA GLN A 158 -2.84 8.08 -10.38
C GLN A 158 -3.96 7.86 -9.38
N ARG A 159 -3.92 8.56 -8.26
CA ARG A 159 -5.00 8.54 -7.27
C ARG A 159 -6.29 9.08 -7.87
N ARG A 160 -6.22 10.18 -8.63
CA ARG A 160 -7.36 10.77 -9.33
C ARG A 160 -8.04 9.77 -10.26
N ILE A 161 -7.27 9.09 -11.13
CA ILE A 161 -7.85 8.07 -12.02
C ILE A 161 -8.39 6.86 -11.24
N ALA A 162 -7.65 6.33 -10.26
CA ALA A 162 -8.07 5.15 -9.51
C ALA A 162 -9.36 5.38 -8.69
N SER A 163 -9.50 6.57 -8.09
CA SER A 163 -10.70 6.95 -7.34
C SER A 163 -11.88 7.20 -8.25
N ALA A 164 -11.70 7.97 -9.33
CA ALA A 164 -12.81 8.41 -10.18
C ALA A 164 -13.25 7.35 -11.21
N SER A 165 -12.36 6.44 -11.60
CA SER A 165 -12.69 5.34 -12.52
C SER A 165 -13.39 4.17 -11.84
N GLY A 166 -13.66 4.23 -10.52
CA GLY A 166 -14.33 3.15 -9.80
C GLY A 166 -13.43 1.96 -9.44
N MET A 167 -12.10 2.10 -9.38
CA MET A 167 -11.23 1.04 -8.81
C MET A 167 -11.34 0.93 -7.29
N VAL A 168 -11.92 1.95 -6.66
CA VAL A 168 -12.24 2.04 -5.24
C VAL A 168 -13.76 1.96 -5.00
N GLY A 169 -14.56 2.27 -6.03
CA GLY A 169 -16.02 2.30 -5.97
C GLY A 169 -16.69 0.97 -6.36
N LEU A 170 -18.00 1.04 -6.57
CA LEU A 170 -18.86 -0.13 -6.86
C LEU A 170 -18.81 -0.58 -8.33
N GLU A 171 -18.49 0.32 -9.26
CA GLU A 171 -18.49 0.01 -10.70
C GLU A 171 -17.33 0.69 -11.41
N TYR A 172 -16.53 -0.10 -12.11
CA TYR A 172 -15.42 0.41 -12.92
C TYR A 172 -15.95 1.14 -14.15
N MET A 173 -15.59 2.41 -14.33
CA MET A 173 -15.95 3.21 -15.50
C MET A 173 -17.45 3.21 -15.85
N GLN A 174 -18.34 3.05 -14.87
CA GLN A 174 -19.79 2.91 -15.08
C GLN A 174 -20.13 1.74 -16.02
N SER A 175 -19.32 0.68 -15.99
CA SER A 175 -19.49 -0.50 -16.84
C SER A 175 -20.57 -1.46 -16.33
N GLY A 176 -21.04 -1.29 -15.09
CA GLY A 176 -21.83 -2.30 -14.38
C GLY A 176 -21.01 -3.49 -13.87
N LEU A 177 -19.68 -3.47 -14.00
CA LEU A 177 -18.76 -4.46 -13.45
C LEU A 177 -17.87 -3.84 -12.38
N GLU A 178 -17.56 -4.59 -11.33
CA GLU A 178 -16.45 -4.23 -10.43
C GLU A 178 -15.12 -4.34 -11.18
N ILE A 179 -14.07 -3.63 -10.71
CA ILE A 179 -12.76 -3.63 -11.39
C ILE A 179 -12.16 -5.04 -11.56
N PHE A 180 -12.34 -5.93 -10.57
CA PHE A 180 -11.80 -7.29 -10.66
C PHE A 180 -12.57 -8.15 -11.67
N GLU A 181 -13.88 -7.93 -11.79
CA GLU A 181 -14.74 -8.58 -12.77
C GLU A 181 -14.38 -8.14 -14.18
N TYR A 182 -14.17 -6.83 -14.39
CA TYR A 182 -13.68 -6.29 -15.64
C TYR A 182 -12.33 -6.90 -16.01
N GLN A 183 -11.41 -7.01 -15.04
CA GLN A 183 -10.08 -7.58 -15.30
C GLN A 183 -10.12 -9.07 -15.65
N ILE A 184 -11.04 -9.86 -15.10
CA ILE A 184 -11.23 -11.26 -15.52
C ILE A 184 -11.63 -11.32 -17.00
N PHE A 185 -12.64 -10.54 -17.42
CA PHE A 185 -13.05 -10.48 -18.82
C PHE A 185 -11.94 -9.96 -19.74
N PHE A 186 -11.24 -8.92 -19.30
CA PHE A 186 -10.10 -8.36 -20.02
C PHE A 186 -8.98 -9.40 -20.23
N GLU A 187 -8.57 -10.17 -19.22
CA GLU A 187 -7.54 -11.19 -19.41
C GLU A 187 -8.00 -12.31 -20.35
N LEU A 188 -9.25 -12.78 -20.20
CA LEU A 188 -9.79 -13.78 -21.11
C LEU A 188 -9.85 -13.29 -22.57
N ARG A 189 -10.26 -12.03 -22.79
CA ARG A 189 -10.24 -11.39 -24.12
C ARG A 189 -8.81 -11.26 -24.65
N ARG A 190 -7.90 -10.78 -23.81
CA ARG A 190 -6.52 -10.44 -24.20
C ARG A 190 -5.70 -11.66 -24.57
N GLN A 191 -5.86 -12.76 -23.82
CA GLN A 191 -5.12 -13.99 -24.06
C GLN A 191 -5.75 -14.82 -25.19
N ALA A 192 -7.07 -14.71 -25.38
CA ALA A 192 -7.82 -15.43 -26.41
C ALA A 192 -7.61 -16.96 -26.39
N VAL A 193 -7.25 -17.51 -25.23
CA VAL A 193 -7.08 -18.96 -24.96
C VAL A 193 -7.70 -19.29 -23.61
N PRO A 194 -8.08 -20.56 -23.35
CA PRO A 194 -8.53 -20.98 -22.02
C PRO A 194 -7.46 -20.73 -20.95
N LEU A 195 -7.85 -20.11 -19.83
CA LEU A 195 -6.96 -19.74 -18.74
C LEU A 195 -7.27 -20.53 -17.47
N ARG A 196 -6.23 -21.10 -16.86
CA ARG A 196 -6.34 -21.74 -15.54
C ARG A 196 -6.72 -20.72 -14.46
N PHE A 197 -7.42 -21.17 -13.41
CA PHE A 197 -7.70 -20.30 -12.27
C PHE A 197 -6.42 -19.70 -11.62
N SER A 198 -5.33 -20.47 -11.58
CA SER A 198 -4.03 -20.01 -11.06
C SER A 198 -3.49 -18.79 -11.81
N HIS A 199 -3.72 -18.69 -13.13
CA HIS A 199 -3.32 -17.53 -13.92
C HIS A 199 -3.92 -16.23 -13.37
N PHE A 200 -5.20 -16.23 -13.01
CA PHE A 200 -5.86 -15.05 -12.44
C PHE A 200 -5.30 -14.71 -11.06
N VAL A 201 -5.00 -15.71 -10.23
CA VAL A 201 -4.41 -15.50 -8.90
C VAL A 201 -3.00 -14.91 -9.01
N GLU A 202 -2.23 -15.35 -10.00
CA GLU A 202 -0.88 -14.84 -10.26
C GLU A 202 -0.90 -13.40 -10.79
N CYS A 203 -1.76 -13.11 -11.77
CA CYS A 203 -1.71 -11.84 -12.49
C CYS A 203 -2.62 -10.75 -11.91
N LEU A 204 -3.72 -11.12 -11.24
CA LEU A 204 -4.68 -10.18 -10.67
C LEU A 204 -4.52 -10.09 -9.15
N PRO A 205 -4.12 -8.92 -8.60
CA PRO A 205 -3.92 -8.72 -7.17
C PRO A 205 -5.26 -8.54 -6.43
N PHE A 206 -6.08 -9.59 -6.39
CA PHE A 206 -7.36 -9.66 -5.71
C PHE A 206 -7.53 -10.97 -4.93
N GLU A 207 -8.48 -10.97 -3.99
CA GLU A 207 -8.85 -12.15 -3.21
C GLU A 207 -9.29 -13.34 -4.10
N PRO A 208 -8.63 -14.51 -4.03
CA PRO A 208 -8.96 -15.67 -4.85
C PRO A 208 -10.43 -16.10 -4.71
N THR A 209 -10.98 -16.07 -3.50
CA THR A 209 -12.38 -16.43 -3.26
C THR A 209 -13.36 -15.52 -4.00
N LYS A 210 -13.05 -14.22 -4.15
CA LYS A 210 -13.90 -13.29 -4.92
C LYS A 210 -13.87 -13.61 -6.41
N MET A 211 -12.68 -13.88 -6.96
CA MET A 211 -12.53 -14.23 -8.37
C MET A 211 -13.21 -15.56 -8.71
N SER A 212 -13.06 -16.58 -7.86
CA SER A 212 -13.74 -17.87 -8.03
C SER A 212 -15.26 -17.73 -8.04
N ARG A 213 -15.84 -16.95 -7.11
CA ARG A 213 -17.28 -16.67 -7.07
C ARG A 213 -17.76 -15.92 -8.32
N ALA A 214 -16.99 -14.95 -8.80
CA ALA A 214 -17.34 -14.22 -10.01
C ALA A 214 -17.34 -15.13 -11.24
N LEU A 215 -16.33 -15.98 -11.41
CA LEU A 215 -16.26 -16.96 -12.49
C LEU A 215 -17.45 -17.93 -12.47
N THR A 216 -17.84 -18.44 -11.29
CA THR A 216 -19.05 -19.28 -11.16
C THR A 216 -20.33 -18.55 -11.55
N ARG A 217 -20.44 -17.26 -11.23
CA ARG A 217 -21.59 -16.46 -11.64
C ARG A 217 -21.58 -16.17 -13.14
N PHE A 218 -20.41 -15.95 -13.75
CA PHE A 218 -20.28 -15.75 -15.19
C PHE A 218 -20.59 -17.02 -15.98
N GLU A 219 -20.19 -18.18 -15.47
CA GLU A 219 -20.56 -19.50 -15.98
C GLU A 219 -22.08 -19.72 -15.95
N LYS A 220 -22.74 -19.44 -14.82
CA LYS A 220 -24.21 -19.50 -14.73
C LYS A 220 -24.93 -18.57 -15.71
N LYS A 221 -24.30 -17.46 -16.10
CA LYS A 221 -24.82 -16.52 -17.12
C LYS A 221 -24.44 -16.93 -18.55
N SER A 222 -23.69 -18.02 -18.71
CA SER A 222 -23.14 -18.51 -19.96
C SER A 222 -22.17 -17.52 -20.63
N TYR A 223 -21.47 -16.70 -19.84
CA TYR A 223 -20.44 -15.79 -20.34
C TYR A 223 -19.06 -16.46 -20.40
N VAL A 224 -18.82 -17.42 -19.52
CA VAL A 224 -17.55 -18.14 -19.41
C VAL A 224 -17.86 -19.64 -19.38
N THR A 225 -17.07 -20.46 -20.07
CA THR A 225 -17.05 -21.91 -19.86
C THR A 225 -16.05 -22.26 -18.79
N LYS A 226 -16.29 -23.36 -18.06
CA LYS A 226 -15.30 -23.97 -17.18
C LYS A 226 -15.17 -25.44 -17.50
N GLU A 227 -13.96 -25.84 -17.81
CA GLU A 227 -13.65 -27.21 -18.20
C GLU A 227 -12.48 -27.73 -17.39
N VAL A 228 -12.44 -29.04 -17.18
CA VAL A 228 -11.28 -29.68 -16.55
C VAL A 228 -10.11 -29.55 -17.50
N ASP A 229 -8.95 -29.14 -16.98
CA ASP A 229 -7.76 -29.03 -17.81
C ASP A 229 -7.29 -30.43 -18.28
N GLU A 230 -7.11 -30.59 -19.60
CA GLU A 230 -6.70 -31.85 -20.20
C GLU A 230 -5.33 -32.33 -19.71
N SER A 231 -4.42 -31.39 -19.40
CA SER A 231 -3.07 -31.67 -18.94
C SER A 231 -2.97 -31.84 -17.41
N ASP A 232 -3.96 -31.35 -16.66
CA ASP A 232 -4.05 -31.50 -15.21
C ASP A 232 -5.52 -31.59 -14.77
N LYS A 233 -5.99 -32.82 -14.56
CA LYS A 233 -7.39 -33.09 -14.20
C LYS A 233 -7.84 -32.48 -12.86
N ARG A 234 -6.91 -31.94 -12.05
CA ARG A 234 -7.22 -31.24 -10.80
C ARG A 234 -7.43 -29.74 -10.99
N SER A 235 -7.11 -29.22 -12.17
CA SER A 235 -7.24 -27.81 -12.52
C SER A 235 -8.45 -27.57 -13.42
N VAL A 236 -8.95 -26.33 -13.37
CA VAL A 236 -10.06 -25.87 -14.22
C VAL A 236 -9.57 -24.71 -15.08
N VAL A 237 -9.86 -24.79 -16.38
CA VAL A 237 -9.65 -23.73 -17.36
C VAL A 237 -10.94 -22.98 -17.63
N CYS A 238 -10.83 -21.67 -17.82
CA CYS A 238 -11.93 -20.76 -18.10
C CYS A 238 -11.74 -20.12 -19.48
N ALA A 239 -12.78 -20.07 -20.31
CA ALA A 239 -12.74 -19.38 -21.61
C ALA A 239 -14.00 -18.53 -21.82
N LEU A 240 -13.91 -17.48 -22.64
CA LEU A 240 -15.12 -16.72 -23.03
C LEU A 240 -15.97 -17.55 -24.00
N THR A 241 -17.27 -17.56 -23.75
CA THR A 241 -18.24 -17.99 -24.78
C THR A 241 -18.43 -16.87 -25.80
N ALA A 242 -19.05 -17.16 -26.94
CA ALA A 242 -19.48 -16.12 -27.88
C ALA A 242 -20.41 -15.08 -27.22
N LYS A 243 -21.32 -15.53 -26.33
CA LYS A 243 -22.20 -14.66 -25.55
C LYS A 243 -21.42 -13.76 -24.59
N GLY A 244 -20.41 -14.30 -23.90
CA GLY A 244 -19.54 -13.54 -23.00
C GLY A 244 -18.66 -12.54 -23.74
N ALA A 245 -18.12 -12.91 -24.89
CA ALA A 245 -17.36 -12.03 -25.76
C ALA A 245 -18.21 -10.86 -26.28
N ALA A 246 -19.44 -11.11 -26.71
CA ALA A 246 -20.38 -10.06 -27.11
C ALA A 246 -20.75 -9.13 -25.94
N TYR A 247 -21.13 -9.72 -24.80
CA TYR A 247 -21.46 -8.96 -23.58
C TYR A 247 -20.32 -8.04 -23.13
N PHE A 248 -19.09 -8.56 -23.07
CA PHE A 248 -17.94 -7.76 -22.68
C PHE A 248 -17.54 -6.78 -23.78
N GLY A 249 -17.66 -7.14 -25.06
CA GLY A 249 -17.39 -6.26 -26.18
C GLY A 249 -18.22 -4.97 -26.12
N GLU A 250 -19.52 -5.07 -25.85
CA GLU A 250 -20.39 -3.89 -25.69
C GLU A 250 -19.95 -2.99 -24.50
N ILE A 251 -19.49 -3.60 -23.40
CA ILE A 251 -18.98 -2.87 -22.25
C ILE A 251 -17.67 -2.17 -22.60
N ASP A 252 -16.74 -2.89 -23.22
CA ASP A 252 -15.41 -2.42 -23.60
C ASP A 252 -15.50 -1.30 -24.66
N ASP A 253 -16.49 -1.38 -25.56
CA ASP A 253 -16.81 -0.32 -26.53
C ASP A 253 -17.26 0.96 -25.87
N ARG A 254 -18.19 0.87 -24.88
CA ARG A 254 -18.62 2.06 -24.13
C ARG A 254 -17.47 2.69 -23.37
N VAL A 255 -16.59 1.88 -22.77
CA VAL A 255 -15.41 2.40 -22.05
C VAL A 255 -14.40 3.02 -23.03
N ALA A 256 -14.14 2.36 -24.16
CA ALA A 256 -13.26 2.87 -25.21
C ALA A 256 -13.79 4.18 -25.80
N GLU A 257 -15.11 4.34 -25.95
CA GLU A 257 -15.72 5.58 -26.42
C GLU A 257 -15.48 6.75 -25.46
N ARG A 258 -15.56 6.51 -24.15
CA ARG A 258 -15.19 7.52 -23.14
C ARG A 258 -13.71 7.91 -23.25
N TYR A 259 -12.82 6.94 -23.45
CA TYR A 259 -11.41 7.20 -23.72
C TYR A 259 -11.21 7.96 -25.03
N ARG A 260 -11.97 7.64 -26.08
CA ARG A 260 -11.91 8.31 -27.38
C ARG A 260 -12.22 9.79 -27.24
N HIS A 261 -13.31 10.12 -26.53
CA HIS A 261 -13.67 11.50 -26.21
C HIS A 261 -12.60 12.22 -25.37
N ALA A 262 -12.05 11.57 -24.35
CA ALA A 262 -10.99 12.15 -23.52
C ALA A 262 -9.71 12.41 -24.32
N LEU A 263 -9.30 11.44 -25.14
CA LEU A 263 -8.06 11.47 -25.91
C LEU A 263 -8.11 12.42 -27.11
N ALA A 264 -9.30 12.81 -27.58
CA ALA A 264 -9.45 13.80 -28.64
C ALA A 264 -8.75 15.14 -28.34
N ARG A 265 -8.53 15.45 -27.05
CA ARG A 265 -7.83 16.66 -26.57
C ARG A 265 -6.40 16.39 -26.10
N VAL A 266 -5.93 15.14 -26.18
CA VAL A 266 -4.59 14.74 -25.74
C VAL A 266 -3.64 14.68 -26.94
N PRO A 267 -2.55 15.46 -26.96
CA PRO A 267 -1.60 15.38 -28.06
C PRO A 267 -1.01 13.98 -28.23
N LYS A 268 -0.96 13.51 -29.48
CA LYS A 268 -0.54 12.16 -29.89
C LYS A 268 0.72 11.63 -29.19
N LYS A 269 1.73 12.48 -29.06
CA LYS A 269 3.00 12.16 -28.39
C LYS A 269 2.84 11.61 -26.96
N TYR A 270 1.80 11.98 -26.23
CA TYR A 270 1.61 11.56 -24.84
C TYR A 270 1.03 10.15 -24.73
N TYR A 271 -0.03 9.83 -25.46
CA TYR A 271 -0.61 8.49 -25.38
C TYR A 271 0.24 7.45 -26.12
N GLU A 272 0.91 7.82 -27.22
CA GLU A 272 1.85 6.91 -27.89
C GLU A 272 3.12 6.69 -27.07
N GLY A 273 3.64 7.75 -26.45
CA GLY A 273 4.75 7.64 -25.50
C GLY A 273 4.38 6.74 -24.31
N PHE A 274 3.18 6.90 -23.77
CA PHE A 274 2.67 6.03 -22.70
C PHE A 274 2.58 4.57 -23.13
N ILE A 275 1.98 4.27 -24.30
CA ILE A 275 1.90 2.90 -24.83
C ILE A 275 3.30 2.28 -24.96
N ARG A 276 4.25 3.01 -25.56
CA ARG A 276 5.64 2.55 -25.70
C ARG A 276 6.27 2.22 -24.34
N LEU A 277 6.06 3.09 -23.35
CA LEU A 277 6.56 2.86 -22.00
C LEU A 277 5.91 1.66 -21.33
N MET A 278 4.60 1.46 -21.50
CA MET A 278 3.91 0.30 -20.94
C MET A 278 4.41 -1.01 -21.54
N LYS A 279 4.65 -1.05 -22.85
CA LYS A 279 5.28 -2.20 -23.51
C LYS A 279 6.68 -2.48 -22.97
N SER A 280 7.47 -1.43 -22.68
CA SER A 280 8.81 -1.59 -22.07
C SER A 280 8.79 -2.12 -20.62
N LEU A 281 7.64 -2.05 -19.94
CA LEU A 281 7.46 -2.59 -18.59
C LEU A 281 6.95 -4.03 -18.57
N GLU A 282 6.55 -4.59 -19.71
CA GLU A 282 6.05 -5.96 -19.78
C GLU A 282 7.14 -6.95 -19.37
N GLY A 283 6.82 -7.86 -18.44
CA GLY A 283 7.77 -8.83 -17.89
C GLY A 283 8.81 -8.27 -16.91
N VAL A 284 8.90 -6.95 -16.73
CA VAL A 284 9.86 -6.36 -15.80
C VAL A 284 9.39 -6.58 -14.35
N PRO A 285 10.17 -7.28 -13.50
CA PRO A 285 9.77 -7.52 -12.12
C PRO A 285 9.68 -6.21 -11.33
N LEU A 286 8.88 -6.23 -10.27
CA LEU A 286 8.85 -5.14 -9.31
C LEU A 286 10.06 -5.28 -8.38
N PRO A 287 10.81 -4.19 -8.11
CA PRO A 287 11.80 -4.20 -7.02
C PRO A 287 11.12 -4.59 -5.70
N LEU A 288 11.89 -5.10 -4.74
CA LEU A 288 11.39 -5.36 -3.38
C LEU A 288 10.91 -4.04 -2.72
N PRO A 289 9.97 -4.13 -1.75
CA PRO A 289 9.62 -2.99 -0.90
C PRO A 289 10.88 -2.36 -0.26
N SER A 290 10.93 -1.03 -0.22
CA SER A 290 11.93 -0.34 0.60
C SER A 290 11.70 -0.66 2.08
N ALA A 291 12.78 -0.91 2.81
CA ALA A 291 12.70 -1.01 4.27
C ALA A 291 12.10 0.29 4.85
N PRO A 292 11.21 0.22 5.85
CA PRO A 292 10.83 1.40 6.60
C PRO A 292 12.08 2.05 7.21
N PRO A 293 12.12 3.39 7.32
CA PRO A 293 13.23 4.07 7.97
C PRO A 293 13.32 3.61 9.42
N LEU A 294 14.54 3.34 9.87
CA LEU A 294 14.79 3.12 11.28
C LEU A 294 14.87 4.47 12.01
N SER A 295 14.13 4.56 13.11
CA SER A 295 14.19 5.65 14.06
C SER A 295 14.38 5.11 15.46
N TYR A 296 14.72 5.97 16.40
CA TYR A 296 14.93 5.60 17.79
C TYR A 296 14.58 6.77 18.71
N ALA A 297 14.13 6.46 19.92
CA ALA A 297 13.84 7.44 20.95
C ALA A 297 14.25 6.89 22.32
N ILE A 298 14.65 7.80 23.22
CA ILE A 298 14.89 7.48 24.63
C ILE A 298 13.53 7.26 25.29
N CYS A 299 13.43 6.26 26.15
CA CYS A 299 12.27 6.10 27.01
C CYS A 299 12.29 7.20 28.09
N GLU A 300 11.32 8.10 28.07
CA GLU A 300 11.23 9.23 29.02
C GLU A 300 10.03 9.11 29.96
N SER A 301 9.06 8.26 29.63
CA SER A 301 7.85 8.04 30.43
C SER A 301 7.67 6.57 30.83
N GLU A 302 6.93 6.33 31.92
CA GLU A 302 6.56 4.96 32.35
C GLU A 302 5.89 4.15 31.22
N GLN A 303 5.14 4.81 30.33
CA GLN A 303 4.54 4.17 29.15
C GLN A 303 5.60 3.67 28.16
N ASP A 304 6.66 4.45 27.94
CA ASP A 304 7.77 4.06 27.05
C ASP A 304 8.52 2.86 27.62
N TYR A 305 8.79 2.85 28.93
CA TYR A 305 9.44 1.73 29.62
C TYR A 305 8.59 0.46 29.59
N HIS A 306 7.27 0.57 29.80
CA HIS A 306 6.36 -0.55 29.64
C HIS A 306 6.35 -1.10 28.20
N LEU A 307 6.35 -0.23 27.20
CA LEU A 307 6.42 -0.63 25.79
C LEU A 307 7.76 -1.31 25.48
N ALA A 308 8.88 -0.70 25.86
CA ALA A 308 10.21 -1.27 25.66
C ALA A 308 10.33 -2.65 26.32
N ARG A 309 9.81 -2.82 27.53
CA ARG A 309 9.79 -4.12 28.21
C ARG A 309 8.98 -5.15 27.44
N LYS A 310 7.78 -4.79 26.98
CA LYS A 310 6.93 -5.70 26.20
C LYS A 310 7.65 -6.17 24.93
N ILE A 311 8.23 -5.23 24.18
CA ILE A 311 8.95 -5.52 22.94
C ILE A 311 10.18 -6.38 23.19
N LEU A 312 10.96 -6.08 24.23
CA LEU A 312 12.13 -6.88 24.57
C LEU A 312 11.76 -8.33 24.91
N VAL A 313 10.66 -8.55 25.63
CA VAL A 313 10.15 -9.91 25.90
C VAL A 313 9.81 -10.64 24.60
N GLU A 314 9.07 -10.01 23.69
CA GLU A 314 8.71 -10.59 22.39
C GLU A 314 9.97 -10.98 21.59
N LEU A 315 10.96 -10.09 21.52
CA LEU A 315 12.21 -10.32 20.79
C LEU A 315 13.04 -11.46 21.39
N LEU A 316 13.15 -11.55 22.72
CA LEU A 316 13.87 -12.63 23.39
C LEU A 316 13.18 -13.98 23.18
N VAL A 317 11.84 -14.02 23.18
CA VAL A 317 11.07 -15.22 22.87
C VAL A 317 11.25 -15.66 21.42
N GLU A 318 11.20 -14.73 20.46
CA GLU A 318 11.48 -15.01 19.04
C GLU A 318 12.89 -15.56 18.83
N ALA A 319 13.87 -15.01 19.55
CA ALA A 319 15.26 -15.47 19.54
C ALA A 319 15.50 -16.76 20.36
N LYS A 320 14.47 -17.34 20.98
CA LYS A 320 14.54 -18.51 21.88
C LYS A 320 15.48 -18.33 23.09
N ARG A 321 15.68 -17.08 23.54
CA ARG A 321 16.52 -16.69 24.69
C ARG A 321 15.70 -16.58 25.97
N HIS A 322 15.00 -17.65 26.33
CA HIS A 322 14.13 -17.66 27.51
C HIS A 322 14.88 -17.46 28.83
N ASP A 323 16.15 -17.83 28.87
CA ASP A 323 17.09 -17.64 29.97
C ASP A 323 17.38 -16.16 30.29
N ALA A 324 17.25 -15.28 29.30
CA ALA A 324 17.45 -13.83 29.46
C ALA A 324 16.20 -13.10 29.99
N LEU A 325 15.07 -13.79 30.18
CA LEU A 325 13.84 -13.19 30.70
C LEU A 325 13.93 -12.99 32.23
N SER A 326 13.57 -11.79 32.69
CA SER A 326 13.52 -11.47 34.13
C SER A 326 12.34 -10.57 34.51
N PRO A 327 11.93 -10.55 35.79
CA PRO A 327 10.92 -9.62 36.29
C PRO A 327 11.32 -8.12 36.22
N GLU A 328 12.59 -7.81 35.96
CA GLU A 328 13.14 -6.44 35.86
C GLU A 328 13.93 -6.24 34.55
N LEU A 329 13.37 -6.63 33.41
CA LEU A 329 14.03 -6.54 32.09
C LEU A 329 14.38 -5.10 31.65
N VAL A 330 13.52 -4.13 31.96
CA VAL A 330 13.70 -2.71 31.58
C VAL A 330 13.20 -1.82 32.74
N PRO A 331 13.94 -1.77 33.86
CA PRO A 331 13.53 -0.94 34.99
C PRO A 331 13.66 0.54 34.63
N SER A 332 12.75 1.40 35.12
CA SER A 332 12.74 2.84 34.77
C SER A 332 13.97 3.61 35.24
N ARG A 333 14.77 3.05 36.16
CA ARG A 333 16.09 3.56 36.56
C ARG A 333 17.18 3.38 35.49
N TYR A 334 16.96 2.52 34.49
CA TYR A 334 17.91 2.27 33.40
C TYR A 334 17.71 3.21 32.24
N PHE A 335 18.76 3.40 31.44
CA PHE A 335 18.65 4.12 30.18
C PHE A 335 18.15 3.16 29.10
N ALA A 336 16.95 3.40 28.58
CA ALA A 336 16.35 2.55 27.56
C ALA A 336 16.12 3.34 26.27
N ILE A 337 16.44 2.72 25.14
CA ILE A 337 16.20 3.25 23.80
C ILE A 337 15.29 2.28 23.06
N LEU A 338 14.18 2.80 22.55
CA LEU A 338 13.25 2.06 21.72
C LEU A 338 13.54 2.36 20.24
N PHE A 339 13.90 1.33 19.48
CA PHE A 339 14.05 1.40 18.03
C PHE A 339 12.72 1.09 17.35
N ARG A 340 12.44 1.80 16.25
CA ARG A 340 11.24 1.63 15.42
C ARG A 340 11.62 1.52 13.95
N SER A 341 10.91 0.68 13.23
CA SER A 341 10.92 0.56 11.77
C SER A 341 9.59 1.13 11.26
N GLY A 342 9.63 2.37 10.73
CA GLY A 342 8.41 3.14 10.53
C GLY A 342 7.71 3.42 11.88
N SER A 343 6.44 3.06 12.01
CA SER A 343 5.70 3.18 13.28
C SER A 343 5.90 2.01 14.24
N GLU A 344 6.37 0.86 13.75
CA GLU A 344 6.43 -0.38 14.52
C GLU A 344 7.70 -0.45 15.37
N PRO A 345 7.58 -0.67 16.70
CA PRO A 345 8.73 -1.00 17.53
C PRO A 345 9.41 -2.26 17.02
N CYS A 346 10.72 -2.19 16.84
CA CYS A 346 11.50 -3.30 16.30
C CYS A 346 12.71 -3.64 17.16
N GLY A 347 13.08 -2.84 18.15
CA GLY A 347 14.24 -3.14 18.98
C GLY A 347 14.31 -2.34 20.25
N VAL A 348 15.15 -2.80 21.16
CA VAL A 348 15.37 -2.18 22.46
C VAL A 348 16.86 -2.29 22.80
N LEU A 349 17.46 -1.17 23.22
CA LEU A 349 18.76 -1.13 23.90
C LEU A 349 18.50 -0.70 25.35
N VAL A 350 19.04 -1.44 26.30
CA VAL A 350 18.92 -1.18 27.73
C VAL A 350 20.32 -1.10 28.32
N LEU A 351 20.61 0.00 29.00
CA LEU A 351 21.87 0.26 29.67
C LEU A 351 21.66 0.55 31.15
N ASP A 352 22.51 -0.03 31.98
CA ASP A 352 22.62 0.34 33.39
C ASP A 352 23.58 1.55 33.51
N PRO A 353 23.07 2.75 33.84
CA PRO A 353 23.90 3.94 33.93
C PRO A 353 24.85 3.93 35.14
N GLU A 354 24.56 3.17 36.21
CA GLU A 354 25.42 3.10 37.38
C GLU A 354 26.66 2.26 37.11
N ARG A 355 26.47 1.17 36.36
CA ARG A 355 27.56 0.25 35.98
C ARG A 355 28.22 0.62 34.65
N ASN A 356 27.60 1.50 33.88
CA ASN A 356 27.97 1.83 32.52
C ASN A 356 28.09 0.56 31.66
N GLU A 357 27.04 -0.27 31.67
CA GLU A 357 27.00 -1.58 30.99
C GLU A 357 25.75 -1.72 30.13
N ILE A 358 25.86 -2.46 29.03
CA ILE A 358 24.72 -2.85 28.20
C ILE A 358 24.08 -4.10 28.79
N CYS A 359 22.87 -3.98 29.32
CA CYS A 359 22.13 -5.12 29.86
C CYS A 359 21.46 -5.94 28.75
N HIS A 360 20.82 -5.26 27.78
CA HIS A 360 20.10 -5.90 26.69
C HIS A 360 20.23 -5.10 25.41
N PHE A 361 20.41 -5.79 24.29
CA PHE A 361 20.23 -5.22 22.96
C PHE A 361 19.62 -6.26 22.04
N GLU A 362 18.38 -6.00 21.63
CA GLU A 362 17.63 -6.85 20.71
C GLU A 362 17.02 -6.00 19.60
N LEU A 363 17.10 -6.48 18.36
CA LEU A 363 16.57 -5.80 17.19
C LEU A 363 16.05 -6.84 16.19
N ARG A 364 14.80 -6.67 15.76
CA ARG A 364 14.20 -7.35 14.62
C ARG A 364 14.57 -6.59 13.35
N LEU A 365 15.41 -7.19 12.50
CA LEU A 365 15.82 -6.59 11.24
C LEU A 365 14.75 -6.78 10.15
N PRO A 366 14.47 -5.77 9.32
CA PRO A 366 13.69 -5.94 8.09
C PRO A 366 14.32 -7.00 7.16
N GLN A 367 13.52 -7.70 6.36
CA GLN A 367 14.01 -8.71 5.40
C GLN A 367 15.03 -8.18 4.37
N SER A 368 15.06 -6.86 4.15
CA SER A 368 15.99 -6.17 3.25
C SER A 368 17.15 -5.47 3.96
N ALA A 369 17.29 -5.65 5.27
CA ALA A 369 18.34 -5.03 6.06
C ALA A 369 19.61 -5.90 6.12
N ASP A 370 20.75 -5.23 6.06
CA ASP A 370 22.09 -5.81 6.17
C ASP A 370 22.70 -5.52 7.55
N ALA A 371 23.75 -6.23 7.94
CA ALA A 371 24.49 -6.08 9.20
C ALA A 371 24.91 -4.63 9.50
N ALA A 372 25.23 -3.86 8.45
CA ALA A 372 25.53 -2.43 8.54
C ALA A 372 24.40 -1.62 9.21
N LEU A 373 23.14 -2.02 9.02
CA LEU A 373 21.99 -1.34 9.62
C LEU A 373 21.91 -1.59 11.12
N LEU A 374 22.18 -2.83 11.56
CA LEU A 374 22.19 -3.22 12.97
C LEU A 374 23.32 -2.51 13.72
N THR A 375 24.53 -2.53 13.15
CA THR A 375 25.71 -1.82 13.70
C THR A 375 25.44 -0.33 13.81
N GLY A 376 24.92 0.31 12.76
CA GLY A 376 24.60 1.73 12.80
C GLY A 376 23.52 2.09 13.82
N CYS A 377 22.53 1.23 14.08
CA CYS A 377 21.54 1.45 15.14
C CYS A 377 22.15 1.36 16.53
N PHE A 378 23.01 0.36 16.74
CA PHE A 378 23.74 0.21 17.98
C PHE A 378 24.62 1.43 18.27
N GLU A 379 25.45 1.85 17.31
CA GLU A 379 26.33 3.01 17.44
C GLU A 379 25.56 4.31 17.72
N ARG A 380 24.43 4.53 17.06
CA ARG A 380 23.57 5.68 17.32
C ARG A 380 22.95 5.66 18.71
N GLY A 381 22.55 4.48 19.19
CA GLY A 381 22.05 4.32 20.55
C GLY A 381 23.12 4.68 21.59
N LEU A 382 24.35 4.22 21.39
CA LEU A 382 25.48 4.56 22.24
C LEU A 382 25.80 6.06 22.22
N ALA A 383 25.88 6.68 21.04
CA ALA A 383 26.12 8.12 20.93
C ALA A 383 25.05 8.94 21.68
N LEU A 384 23.78 8.54 21.59
CA LEU A 384 22.68 9.19 22.31
C LEU A 384 22.79 9.02 23.83
N TYR A 385 23.23 7.85 24.30
CA TYR A 385 23.51 7.62 25.71
C TYR A 385 24.64 8.53 26.20
N GLN A 386 25.74 8.67 25.45
CA GLN A 386 26.84 9.58 25.81
C GLN A 386 26.37 11.03 25.89
N GLU A 387 25.61 11.49 24.89
CA GLU A 387 25.09 12.85 24.83
C GLU A 387 24.22 13.20 26.05
N LYS A 388 23.41 12.24 26.52
CA LYS A 388 22.41 12.48 27.57
C LYS A 388 22.90 12.21 28.99
N SER A 389 23.76 11.22 29.16
CA SER A 389 24.29 10.84 30.49
C SER A 389 25.62 11.52 30.81
N GLY A 390 26.36 12.00 29.80
CA GLY A 390 27.74 12.45 29.96
C GLY A 390 28.74 11.31 30.21
N ALA A 391 28.29 10.05 30.20
CA ALA A 391 29.14 8.88 30.40
C ALA A 391 29.90 8.51 29.12
N SER A 392 31.03 7.82 29.28
CA SER A 392 31.76 7.19 28.18
C SER A 392 30.98 5.99 27.64
N ASN A 393 31.22 5.61 26.37
CA ASN A 393 30.59 4.42 25.81
C ASN A 393 30.92 3.18 26.65
N PRO A 394 29.90 2.36 27.00
CA PRO A 394 30.12 1.09 27.68
C PRO A 394 30.91 0.14 26.78
N SER A 395 31.72 -0.72 27.38
CA SER A 395 32.34 -1.83 26.66
C SER A 395 31.26 -2.79 26.16
N LEU A 396 31.33 -3.18 24.88
CA LEU A 396 30.45 -4.18 24.28
C LEU A 396 30.56 -5.52 25.01
N PRO A 397 29.47 -6.09 25.54
CA PRO A 397 29.48 -7.45 26.08
C PRO A 397 29.95 -8.45 25.00
N LEU A 398 30.77 -9.46 25.37
CA LEU A 398 31.29 -10.47 24.42
C LEU A 398 30.18 -11.10 23.57
N ALA A 399 29.05 -11.45 24.17
CA ALA A 399 27.90 -12.02 23.47
C ALA A 399 27.32 -11.11 22.37
N LEU A 400 27.46 -9.78 22.52
CA LEU A 400 27.05 -8.81 21.50
C LEU A 400 28.10 -8.67 20.40
N GLN A 401 29.39 -8.75 20.75
CA GLN A 401 30.50 -8.77 19.79
C GLN A 401 30.41 -9.99 18.87
N ASP A 402 30.13 -11.17 19.43
CA ASP A 402 29.98 -12.42 18.67
C ASP A 402 28.81 -12.32 17.68
N ARG A 403 27.68 -11.72 18.10
CA ARG A 403 26.50 -11.54 17.27
C ARG A 403 26.72 -10.52 16.14
N LEU A 404 27.41 -9.41 16.42
CA LEU A 404 27.82 -8.43 15.39
C LEU A 404 28.83 -9.05 14.40
N SER A 405 29.71 -9.92 14.89
CA SER A 405 30.69 -10.65 14.08
C SER A 405 30.03 -11.69 13.16
N LEU A 406 29.03 -12.43 13.65
CA LEU A 406 28.26 -13.38 12.85
C LEU A 406 27.45 -12.73 11.73
N LEU A 407 26.95 -11.51 11.96
CA LEU A 407 26.19 -10.75 10.97
C LEU A 407 27.08 -10.07 9.92
N SER A 408 28.32 -9.68 10.27
CA SER A 408 29.26 -9.06 9.32
C SER A 408 29.93 -10.05 8.34
N LEU A 409 29.68 -11.35 8.50
CA LEU A 409 30.16 -12.43 7.63
C LEU A 409 29.12 -12.95 6.63
N SER A 410 27.87 -12.48 6.72
CA SER A 410 26.77 -12.73 5.78
C SER A 410 26.54 -11.54 4.87
#